data_AF-A0A2E8UUA0-F1
#
_entry.id   AF-A0A2E8UUA0-F1
#
_cell.length_a   1.000
_cell.length_b   1.000
_cell.length_c   1.000
_cell.angle_alpha   90.00
_cell.angle_beta   90.00
_cell.angle_gamma   90.00
#
_symmetry.space_group_name_H-M   'P 1'
#
loop_
_entity.id
_entity.type
_entity.pdbx_description
1 polymer ?
#
loop_
_entity_poly.entity_id
_entity_poly.type
_entity_poly.pdbx_seq_one_letter_code
_entity_poly.pdbx_strand_id
1 'polypeptide(L)'
;MKSVLKIFYRPPFIGVLAFLLVFISQGLGHTLWMLVSMIFGHDYQYLAAFILGLIGLFLLFVGMKKENEVAATWLGYFAAVLMWTGWVEYSFHFYSDLSETEVRFFMQSTTGIMMVTLSYFFFNKETRCNFFKWFHRNLRLSTGKPTSGYKRNYAAITAMETIYVMWFFYIILYLLYEFAGDRSPVTYTFFFFNSIWALFLLFRLAKFWNVTRAVRYAIPTALIAFASYEILLRWDILSEIWLYPKEYVFELILISAAISFGILIAVFTPEGEKERLARASNKNG
;
A
#
# COMPACT_ATOMS: atom_id res chain seq x y z
N MET A 1 -5.88 -9.94 29.65
CA MET A 1 -6.08 -9.81 28.19
C MET A 1 -6.85 -8.55 27.76
N LYS A 2 -8.07 -8.28 28.27
CA LYS A 2 -8.89 -7.10 27.85
C LYS A 2 -8.28 -5.71 28.15
N SER A 3 -7.39 -5.58 29.13
CA SER A 3 -6.77 -4.28 29.51
C SER A 3 -5.63 -3.86 28.57
N VAL A 4 -4.78 -4.81 28.15
CA VAL A 4 -3.64 -4.56 27.23
C VAL A 4 -4.14 -4.14 25.84
N LEU A 5 -5.20 -4.79 25.34
CA LEU A 5 -5.85 -4.44 24.08
C LEU A 5 -6.32 -2.96 24.05
N LYS A 6 -6.79 -2.40 25.17
CA LYS A 6 -7.24 -0.99 25.24
C LYS A 6 -6.13 0.04 25.01
N ILE A 7 -4.87 -0.28 25.34
CA ILE A 7 -3.73 0.62 25.15
C ILE A 7 -3.38 0.70 23.65
N PHE A 8 -3.38 -0.44 22.96
CA PHE A 8 -3.20 -0.49 21.51
C PHE A 8 -4.30 0.26 20.74
N TYR A 9 -5.43 0.58 21.39
CA TYR A 9 -6.58 1.24 20.76
C TYR A 9 -6.63 2.76 20.90
N ARG A 10 -5.63 3.38 21.53
CA ARG A 10 -5.51 4.84 21.61
C ARG A 10 -4.44 5.35 20.64
N PRO A 11 -4.56 6.58 20.13
CA PRO A 11 -3.43 7.24 19.48
C PRO A 11 -2.24 7.27 20.45
N PRO A 12 -1.00 7.12 19.97
CA PRO A 12 -0.60 7.01 18.56
C PRO A 12 -0.55 5.56 18.02
N PHE A 13 -0.76 4.55 18.86
CA PHE A 13 -0.36 3.16 18.60
C PHE A 13 -1.03 2.52 17.38
N ILE A 14 -2.31 2.79 17.11
CA ILE A 14 -3.01 2.20 15.96
C ILE A 14 -2.47 2.68 14.63
N GLY A 15 -2.29 3.99 14.51
CA GLY A 15 -1.82 4.60 13.26
C GLY A 15 -0.41 4.13 12.95
N VAL A 16 0.46 4.14 13.97
CA VAL A 16 1.84 3.66 13.85
C VAL A 16 1.87 2.16 13.57
N LEU A 17 1.06 1.34 14.23
CA LEU A 17 0.99 -0.10 13.96
C LEU A 17 0.52 -0.37 12.53
N ALA A 18 -0.55 0.29 12.07
CA ALA A 18 -1.02 0.15 10.70
C ALA A 18 0.04 0.59 9.67
N PHE A 19 0.77 1.67 9.96
CA PHE A 19 1.89 2.11 9.14
C PHE A 19 2.99 1.05 9.07
N LEU A 20 3.44 0.54 10.22
CA LEU A 20 4.49 -0.48 10.28
C LEU A 20 4.06 -1.77 9.56
N LEU A 21 2.81 -2.21 9.75
CA LEU A 21 2.26 -3.38 9.06
C LEU A 21 2.31 -3.22 7.55
N VAL A 22 1.90 -2.06 7.02
CA VAL A 22 1.94 -1.80 5.57
C VAL A 22 3.39 -1.67 5.09
N PHE A 23 4.22 -0.90 5.80
CA PHE A 23 5.62 -0.66 5.42
C PHE A 23 6.41 -1.97 5.34
N ILE A 24 6.29 -2.83 6.35
CA ILE A 24 6.93 -4.15 6.36
C ILE A 24 6.32 -5.05 5.29
N SER A 25 5.00 -4.98 5.07
CA SER A 25 4.32 -5.75 4.03
C SER A 25 4.82 -5.42 2.62
N GLN A 26 5.37 -4.23 2.37
CA GLN A 26 6.02 -3.92 1.08
C GLN A 26 7.31 -4.73 0.91
N GLY A 27 8.16 -4.76 1.93
CA GLY A 27 9.34 -5.62 1.94
C GLY A 27 8.99 -7.11 1.80
N LEU A 28 7.92 -7.58 2.47
CA LEU A 28 7.44 -8.95 2.27
C LEU A 28 6.94 -9.21 0.83
N GLY A 29 6.49 -8.20 0.10
CA GLY A 29 6.19 -8.32 -1.33
C GLY A 29 7.44 -8.71 -2.14
N HIS A 30 8.58 -8.10 -1.84
CA HIS A 30 9.87 -8.44 -2.46
C HIS A 30 10.28 -9.88 -2.13
N THR A 31 10.07 -10.29 -0.87
CA THR A 31 10.29 -11.69 -0.47
C THR A 31 9.33 -12.64 -1.19
N LEU A 32 8.07 -12.27 -1.38
CA LEU A 32 7.04 -13.12 -1.96
C LEU A 32 7.36 -13.48 -3.42
N TRP A 33 7.76 -12.51 -4.25
CA TRP A 33 8.14 -12.83 -5.63
C TRP A 33 9.42 -13.68 -5.66
N MET A 34 10.43 -13.37 -4.85
CA MET A 34 11.64 -14.20 -4.75
C MET A 34 11.32 -15.65 -4.38
N LEU A 35 10.41 -15.86 -3.42
CA LEU A 35 9.98 -17.21 -3.02
C LEU A 35 9.26 -17.94 -4.16
N VAL A 36 8.38 -17.26 -4.90
CA VAL A 36 7.69 -17.87 -6.05
C VAL A 36 8.72 -18.30 -7.11
N SER A 37 9.70 -17.47 -7.43
CA SER A 37 10.76 -17.81 -8.37
C SER A 37 11.67 -18.94 -7.87
N MET A 38 12.00 -18.98 -6.58
CA MET A 38 12.83 -20.05 -5.99
C MET A 38 12.11 -21.40 -5.89
N ILE A 39 10.80 -21.40 -5.58
CA ILE A 39 10.03 -22.64 -5.34
C ILE A 39 9.59 -23.28 -6.66
N PHE A 40 9.12 -22.46 -7.61
CA PHE A 40 8.52 -22.94 -8.85
C PHE A 40 9.48 -22.94 -10.04
N GLY A 41 10.62 -22.25 -9.94
CA GLY A 41 11.61 -22.15 -11.00
C GLY A 41 11.09 -21.40 -12.25
N HIS A 42 11.93 -21.32 -13.28
CA HIS A 42 11.60 -20.57 -14.51
C HIS A 42 10.37 -21.12 -15.25
N ASP A 43 10.12 -22.43 -15.18
CA ASP A 43 9.04 -23.09 -15.93
C ASP A 43 7.64 -22.76 -15.38
N TYR A 44 7.52 -22.63 -14.05
CA TYR A 44 6.22 -22.50 -13.39
C TYR A 44 6.03 -21.17 -12.65
N GLN A 45 7.05 -20.32 -12.54
CA GLN A 45 6.94 -19.03 -11.84
C GLN A 45 5.80 -18.16 -12.38
N TYR A 46 5.59 -18.11 -13.70
CA TYR A 46 4.53 -17.29 -14.30
C TYR A 46 3.13 -17.86 -14.03
N LEU A 47 2.98 -19.18 -14.02
CA LEU A 47 1.73 -19.83 -13.65
C LEU A 47 1.42 -19.60 -12.17
N ALA A 48 2.43 -19.75 -11.30
CA ALA A 48 2.31 -19.50 -9.88
C ALA A 48 1.95 -18.02 -9.59
N ALA A 49 2.59 -17.08 -10.30
CA ALA A 49 2.28 -15.65 -10.24
C ALA A 49 0.85 -15.34 -10.69
N PHE A 50 0.40 -15.97 -11.77
CA PHE A 50 -0.98 -15.83 -12.24
C PHE A 50 -2.00 -16.33 -11.19
N ILE A 51 -1.74 -17.50 -10.58
CA ILE A 51 -2.54 -18.05 -9.48
C ILE A 51 -2.52 -17.12 -8.26
N LEU A 52 -1.36 -16.54 -7.93
CA LEU A 52 -1.22 -15.59 -6.83
C LEU A 52 -2.13 -14.36 -7.02
N GLY A 53 -2.17 -13.81 -8.23
CA GLY A 53 -3.09 -12.73 -8.56
C GLY A 53 -4.56 -13.15 -8.52
N LEU A 54 -4.90 -14.38 -8.91
CA LEU A 54 -6.26 -14.94 -8.75
C LEU A 54 -6.66 -15.07 -7.27
N ILE A 55 -5.73 -15.47 -6.39
CA ILE A 55 -5.97 -15.48 -4.94
C ILE A 55 -6.25 -14.06 -4.46
N GLY A 56 -5.50 -13.07 -4.94
CA GLY A 56 -5.74 -11.65 -4.66
C GLY A 56 -7.14 -11.20 -5.11
N LEU A 57 -7.56 -11.56 -6.34
CA LEU A 57 -8.88 -11.26 -6.86
C LEU A 57 -10.00 -11.92 -6.03
N PHE A 58 -9.82 -13.18 -5.64
CA PHE A 58 -10.77 -13.88 -4.77
C PHE A 58 -10.88 -13.19 -3.40
N LEU A 59 -9.74 -12.80 -2.82
CA LEU A 59 -9.70 -12.07 -1.55
C LEU A 59 -10.41 -10.73 -1.65
N LEU A 60 -10.25 -10.01 -2.77
CA LEU A 60 -10.98 -8.78 -3.05
C LEU A 60 -12.48 -9.03 -3.05
N PHE A 61 -12.94 -10.05 -3.79
CA PHE A 61 -14.35 -10.40 -3.87
C PHE A 61 -14.96 -10.76 -2.49
N VAL A 62 -14.20 -11.46 -1.65
CA VAL A 62 -14.60 -11.73 -0.25
C VAL A 62 -14.67 -10.43 0.56
N GLY A 63 -13.66 -9.56 0.43
CA GLY A 63 -13.61 -8.26 1.11
C GLY A 63 -14.76 -7.33 0.71
N MET A 64 -15.16 -7.36 -0.56
CA MET A 64 -16.26 -6.57 -1.10
C MET A 64 -17.62 -6.91 -0.47
N LYS A 65 -17.76 -8.10 0.13
CA LYS A 65 -18.99 -8.55 0.80
C LYS A 65 -19.00 -8.29 2.31
N LYS A 66 -17.91 -7.77 2.88
CA LYS A 66 -17.82 -7.49 4.32
C LYS A 66 -18.47 -6.15 4.64
N GLU A 67 -19.30 -6.14 5.69
CA GLU A 67 -19.93 -4.93 6.22
C GLU A 67 -18.97 -4.12 7.12
N ASN A 68 -18.08 -4.82 7.84
CA ASN A 68 -17.08 -4.18 8.71
C ASN A 68 -16.03 -3.44 7.86
N GLU A 69 -15.90 -2.13 8.08
CA GLU A 69 -15.06 -1.27 7.25
C GLU A 69 -13.57 -1.60 7.41
N VAL A 70 -13.14 -1.98 8.61
CA VAL A 70 -11.74 -2.30 8.92
C VAL A 70 -11.34 -3.61 8.24
N ALA A 71 -12.15 -4.64 8.36
CA ALA A 71 -11.91 -5.93 7.70
C ALA A 71 -11.92 -5.78 6.17
N ALA A 72 -12.88 -5.03 5.62
CA ALA A 72 -12.93 -4.75 4.19
C ALA A 72 -11.68 -4.00 3.70
N THR A 73 -11.20 -3.02 4.48
CA THR A 73 -9.98 -2.25 4.16
C THR A 73 -8.75 -3.16 4.09
N TRP A 74 -8.53 -4.02 5.10
CA TRP A 74 -7.39 -4.94 5.11
C TRP A 74 -7.46 -5.98 4.00
N LEU A 75 -8.64 -6.57 3.77
CA LEU A 75 -8.83 -7.52 2.66
C LEU A 75 -8.56 -6.85 1.32
N GLY A 76 -9.00 -5.60 1.14
CA GLY A 76 -8.69 -4.81 -0.05
C GLY A 76 -7.20 -4.52 -0.21
N TYR A 77 -6.50 -4.16 0.87
CA TYR A 77 -5.06 -3.94 0.86
C TYR A 77 -4.28 -5.21 0.47
N PHE A 78 -4.53 -6.34 1.13
CA PHE A 78 -3.83 -7.60 0.79
C PHE A 78 -4.19 -8.12 -0.59
N ALA A 79 -5.44 -7.94 -1.02
CA ALA A 79 -5.82 -8.26 -2.39
C ALA A 79 -4.99 -7.47 -3.39
N ALA A 80 -4.81 -6.17 -3.16
CA ALA A 80 -3.96 -5.32 -4.00
C ALA A 80 -2.50 -5.75 -3.99
N VAL A 81 -1.91 -6.09 -2.83
CA VAL A 81 -0.52 -6.58 -2.75
C VAL A 81 -0.36 -7.88 -3.55
N LEU A 82 -1.26 -8.84 -3.39
CA LEU A 82 -1.20 -10.12 -4.12
C LEU A 82 -1.42 -9.96 -5.63
N MET A 83 -2.35 -9.09 -6.03
CA MET A 83 -2.57 -8.78 -7.45
C MET A 83 -1.38 -8.02 -8.04
N TRP A 84 -0.78 -7.10 -7.29
CA TRP A 84 0.41 -6.38 -7.70
C TRP A 84 1.58 -7.33 -7.91
N THR A 85 1.94 -8.12 -6.89
CA THR A 85 3.04 -9.07 -6.98
C THR A 85 2.77 -10.12 -8.07
N GLY A 86 1.59 -10.72 -8.11
CA GLY A 86 1.28 -11.78 -9.05
C GLY A 86 1.13 -11.35 -10.52
N TRP A 87 0.47 -10.21 -10.78
CA TRP A 87 0.16 -9.81 -12.17
C TRP A 87 0.98 -8.63 -12.68
N VAL A 88 1.34 -7.66 -11.81
CA VAL A 88 2.05 -6.46 -12.24
C VAL A 88 3.56 -6.67 -12.15
N GLU A 89 4.07 -7.03 -10.98
CA GLU A 89 5.51 -7.24 -10.74
C GLU A 89 6.06 -8.38 -11.60
N TYR A 90 5.39 -9.53 -11.65
CA TYR A 90 5.80 -10.62 -12.55
C TYR A 90 5.67 -10.30 -14.04
N SER A 91 4.81 -9.35 -14.44
CA SER A 91 4.83 -8.89 -15.84
C SER A 91 6.12 -8.14 -16.16
N PHE A 92 6.67 -7.40 -15.19
CA PHE A 92 7.95 -6.72 -15.36
C PHE A 92 9.11 -7.71 -15.50
N HIS A 93 9.11 -8.77 -14.70
CA HIS A 93 10.11 -9.86 -14.81
C HIS A 93 9.93 -10.71 -16.07
N PHE A 94 8.71 -10.90 -16.56
CA PHE A 94 8.49 -11.62 -17.82
C PHE A 94 9.23 -10.96 -18.98
N TYR A 95 9.25 -9.62 -19.01
CA TYR A 95 9.93 -8.87 -20.04
C TYR A 95 11.42 -8.64 -19.76
N SER A 96 11.94 -8.93 -18.55
CA SER A 96 13.36 -8.69 -18.24
C SER A 96 14.34 -9.57 -19.00
N ASP A 97 13.86 -10.68 -19.58
CA ASP A 97 14.66 -11.56 -20.45
C ASP A 97 14.78 -11.00 -21.88
N LEU A 98 14.08 -9.90 -22.20
CA LEU A 98 14.19 -9.18 -23.47
C LEU A 98 15.34 -8.17 -23.45
N SER A 99 15.58 -7.52 -24.60
CA SER A 99 16.59 -6.47 -24.66
C SER A 99 16.26 -5.32 -23.71
N GLU A 100 17.30 -4.66 -23.16
CA GLU A 100 17.14 -3.51 -22.26
C GLU A 100 16.24 -2.40 -22.85
N THR A 101 16.25 -2.28 -24.18
CA THR A 101 15.40 -1.31 -24.90
C THR A 101 13.93 -1.69 -24.89
N GLU A 102 13.60 -2.98 -25.01
CA GLU A 102 12.23 -3.47 -24.95
C GLU A 102 11.66 -3.36 -23.54
N VAL A 103 12.45 -3.72 -22.52
CA VAL A 103 12.09 -3.52 -21.11
C VAL A 103 11.79 -2.05 -20.85
N ARG A 104 12.67 -1.15 -21.34
CA ARG A 104 12.50 0.30 -21.15
C ARG A 104 11.19 0.81 -21.73
N PHE A 105 10.85 0.42 -22.95
CA PHE A 105 9.60 0.85 -23.58
C PHE A 105 8.37 0.23 -22.92
N PHE A 106 8.46 -1.01 -22.46
CA PHE A 106 7.36 -1.63 -21.71
C PHE A 106 7.06 -0.85 -20.42
N MET A 107 8.09 -0.57 -19.61
CA MET A 107 7.92 0.19 -18.37
C MET A 107 7.33 1.58 -18.62
N GLN A 108 7.85 2.30 -19.63
CA GLN A 108 7.35 3.62 -20.00
C GLN A 108 5.90 3.58 -20.51
N SER A 109 5.51 2.53 -21.24
CA SER A 109 4.16 2.40 -21.81
C SER A 109 3.06 2.34 -20.73
N THR A 110 3.37 1.77 -19.55
CA THR A 110 2.43 1.70 -18.43
C THR A 110 2.06 3.09 -17.89
N THR A 111 2.93 4.09 -18.09
CA THR A 111 2.68 5.49 -17.69
C THR A 111 1.45 6.07 -18.40
N GLY A 112 1.34 5.85 -19.70
CA GLY A 112 0.20 6.35 -20.48
C GLY A 112 -1.12 5.73 -20.01
N ILE A 113 -1.13 4.41 -19.80
CA ILE A 113 -2.30 3.68 -19.32
C ILE A 113 -2.71 4.20 -17.95
N MET A 114 -1.76 4.32 -17.01
CA MET A 114 -2.01 4.86 -15.68
C MET A 114 -2.62 6.25 -15.74
N MET A 115 -2.10 7.16 -16.58
CA MET A 115 -2.60 8.54 -16.68
C MET A 115 -4.02 8.61 -17.24
N VAL A 116 -4.35 7.80 -18.26
CA VAL A 116 -5.70 7.75 -18.85
C VAL A 116 -6.71 7.24 -17.83
N THR A 117 -6.40 6.14 -17.14
CA THR A 117 -7.31 5.57 -16.14
C THR A 117 -7.39 6.40 -14.86
N LEU A 118 -6.28 7.03 -14.43
CA LEU A 118 -6.26 7.96 -13.31
C LEU A 118 -7.14 9.18 -13.59
N SER A 119 -7.20 9.65 -14.84
CA SER A 119 -8.08 10.75 -15.26
C SER A 119 -9.55 10.39 -15.02
N TYR A 120 -9.97 9.16 -15.31
CA TYR A 120 -11.31 8.68 -14.98
C TYR A 120 -11.59 8.78 -13.48
N PHE A 121 -10.66 8.34 -12.62
CA PHE A 121 -10.82 8.42 -11.16
C PHE A 121 -10.77 9.84 -10.62
N PHE A 122 -9.95 10.70 -11.22
CA PHE A 122 -9.84 12.11 -10.88
C PHE A 122 -11.17 12.81 -11.13
N PHE A 123 -11.74 12.69 -12.33
CA PHE A 123 -13.01 13.34 -12.68
C PHE A 123 -14.26 12.61 -12.17
N ASN A 124 -14.11 11.48 -11.47
CA ASN A 124 -15.25 10.75 -10.92
C ASN A 124 -15.92 11.55 -9.79
N LYS A 125 -17.20 11.89 -9.97
CA LYS A 125 -18.02 12.61 -8.97
C LYS A 125 -18.14 11.90 -7.62
N GLU A 126 -17.97 10.58 -7.61
CA GLU A 126 -18.01 9.75 -6.39
C GLU A 126 -16.68 9.75 -5.63
N THR A 127 -15.62 10.33 -6.20
CA THR A 127 -14.30 10.34 -5.57
C THR A 127 -14.35 11.08 -4.23
N ARG A 128 -13.79 10.45 -3.20
CA ARG A 128 -13.61 11.04 -1.87
C ARG A 128 -12.14 11.10 -1.45
N CYS A 129 -11.23 10.83 -2.38
CA CYS A 129 -9.81 11.05 -2.17
C CYS A 129 -9.57 12.52 -1.84
N ASN A 130 -8.94 12.79 -0.69
CA ASN A 130 -8.67 14.16 -0.24
C ASN A 130 -7.71 14.88 -1.19
N PHE A 131 -6.79 14.15 -1.84
CA PHE A 131 -5.86 14.69 -2.81
C PHE A 131 -6.59 15.21 -4.07
N PHE A 132 -7.46 14.41 -4.67
CA PHE A 132 -8.26 14.85 -5.83
C PHE A 132 -9.19 16.01 -5.47
N LYS A 133 -9.82 15.96 -4.29
CA LYS A 133 -10.68 17.06 -3.82
C LYS A 133 -9.92 18.35 -3.57
N TRP A 134 -8.67 18.26 -3.11
CA TRP A 134 -7.79 19.43 -2.96
C TRP A 134 -7.52 20.06 -4.34
N PHE A 135 -7.19 19.25 -5.35
CA PHE A 135 -7.03 19.72 -6.72
C PHE A 135 -8.31 20.30 -7.31
N HIS A 136 -9.47 19.65 -7.16
CA HIS A 136 -10.75 20.17 -7.65
C HIS A 136 -11.08 21.53 -7.05
N ARG A 137 -10.81 21.71 -5.75
CA ARG A 137 -11.02 22.98 -5.06
C ARG A 137 -10.06 24.06 -5.55
N ASN A 138 -8.78 23.73 -5.74
CA ASN A 138 -7.76 24.69 -6.15
C ASN A 138 -7.87 25.10 -7.62
N LEU A 139 -8.23 24.15 -8.49
CA LEU A 139 -8.42 24.36 -9.94
C LEU A 139 -9.86 24.78 -10.30
N ARG A 140 -10.75 24.93 -9.31
CA ARG A 140 -12.18 25.26 -9.50
C ARG A 140 -12.92 24.29 -10.43
N LEU A 141 -12.51 23.02 -10.45
CA LEU A 141 -13.15 21.95 -11.24
C LEU A 141 -14.37 21.43 -10.49
N SER A 142 -15.51 21.33 -11.18
CA SER A 142 -16.75 20.75 -10.65
C SER A 142 -17.09 19.47 -11.39
N THR A 143 -16.96 18.33 -10.71
CA THR A 143 -17.32 17.00 -11.23
C THR A 143 -18.80 16.66 -10.98
N GLY A 144 -19.60 17.61 -10.46
CA GLY A 144 -20.98 17.36 -10.02
C GLY A 144 -21.09 16.81 -8.60
N LYS A 145 -22.33 16.65 -8.11
CA LYS A 145 -22.61 16.17 -6.75
C LYS A 145 -22.54 14.62 -6.69
N PRO A 146 -21.96 14.04 -5.61
CA PRO A 146 -21.99 12.60 -5.38
C PRO A 146 -23.44 12.08 -5.31
N THR A 147 -23.65 10.84 -5.72
CA THR A 147 -24.95 10.18 -5.70
C THR A 147 -25.40 9.96 -4.25
N SER A 148 -26.62 10.40 -3.94
CA SER A 148 -27.19 10.24 -2.60
C SER A 148 -27.40 8.76 -2.27
N GLY A 149 -27.04 8.34 -1.06
CA GLY A 149 -27.27 6.97 -0.58
C GLY A 149 -26.34 5.89 -1.15
N TYR A 150 -25.36 6.23 -2.00
CA TYR A 150 -24.42 5.26 -2.55
C TYR A 150 -23.57 4.61 -1.45
N LYS A 151 -23.78 3.31 -1.20
CA LYS A 151 -23.00 2.51 -0.26
C LYS A 151 -21.63 2.22 -0.87
N ARG A 152 -20.57 2.50 -0.11
CA ARG A 152 -19.20 2.37 -0.59
C ARG A 152 -18.70 0.95 -0.38
N ASN A 153 -17.92 0.50 -1.34
CA ASN A 153 -17.15 -0.73 -1.22
C ASN A 153 -15.72 -0.40 -0.75
N TYR A 154 -15.48 -0.48 0.56
CA TYR A 154 -14.17 -0.12 1.13
C TYR A 154 -13.04 -1.04 0.68
N ALA A 155 -13.32 -2.32 0.42
CA ALA A 155 -12.32 -3.26 -0.10
C ALA A 155 -11.88 -2.86 -1.51
N ALA A 156 -12.83 -2.63 -2.42
CA ALA A 156 -12.53 -2.21 -3.79
C ALA A 156 -11.81 -0.85 -3.85
N ILE A 157 -12.26 0.11 -3.04
CA ILE A 157 -11.61 1.43 -2.96
C ILE A 157 -10.18 1.28 -2.45
N THR A 158 -9.96 0.53 -1.37
CA THR A 158 -8.62 0.38 -0.79
C THR A 158 -7.69 -0.37 -1.73
N ALA A 159 -8.17 -1.43 -2.38
CA ALA A 159 -7.37 -2.18 -3.34
C ALA A 159 -6.91 -1.29 -4.50
N MET A 160 -7.86 -0.53 -5.07
CA MET A 160 -7.56 0.42 -6.15
C MET A 160 -6.60 1.53 -5.68
N GLU A 161 -6.88 2.18 -4.54
CA GLU A 161 -6.00 3.21 -3.97
C GLU A 161 -4.57 2.67 -3.76
N THR A 162 -4.43 1.43 -3.28
CA THR A 162 -3.13 0.79 -3.05
C THR A 162 -2.38 0.55 -4.37
N ILE A 163 -3.04 -0.08 -5.37
CA ILE A 163 -2.44 -0.34 -6.69
C ILE A 163 -1.97 0.95 -7.35
N TYR A 164 -2.81 2.00 -7.37
CA TYR A 164 -2.43 3.26 -8.03
C TYR A 164 -1.31 4.00 -7.32
N VAL A 165 -1.24 3.95 -5.99
CA VAL A 165 -0.14 4.58 -5.26
C VAL A 165 1.16 3.80 -5.50
N MET A 166 1.13 2.46 -5.47
CA MET A 166 2.29 1.63 -5.83
C MET A 166 2.74 1.93 -7.26
N TRP A 167 1.81 1.93 -8.22
CA TRP A 167 2.11 2.20 -9.63
C TRP A 167 2.69 3.59 -9.86
N PHE A 168 2.13 4.61 -9.21
CA PHE A 168 2.61 5.98 -9.31
C PHE A 168 4.06 6.13 -8.81
N PHE A 169 4.36 5.60 -7.61
CA PHE A 169 5.72 5.66 -7.08
C PHE A 169 6.69 4.80 -7.87
N TYR A 170 6.26 3.63 -8.34
CA TYR A 170 7.07 2.78 -9.20
C TYR A 170 7.50 3.52 -10.47
N ILE A 171 6.55 4.15 -11.19
CA ILE A 171 6.86 4.92 -12.41
C ILE A 171 7.76 6.11 -12.08
N ILE A 172 7.47 6.86 -11.02
CA ILE A 172 8.30 8.03 -10.66
C ILE A 172 9.73 7.62 -10.38
N LEU A 173 9.95 6.59 -9.57
CA LEU A 173 11.30 6.09 -9.26
C LEU A 173 11.98 5.59 -10.52
N TYR A 174 11.27 4.83 -11.37
CA TYR A 174 11.79 4.36 -12.64
C TYR A 174 12.23 5.53 -13.55
N LEU A 175 11.36 6.52 -13.78
CA LEU A 175 11.67 7.69 -14.61
C LEU A 175 12.82 8.51 -14.01
N LEU A 176 12.86 8.64 -12.69
CA LEU A 176 13.90 9.36 -11.99
C LEU A 176 15.27 8.69 -12.21
N TYR A 177 15.35 7.38 -12.08
CA TYR A 177 16.60 6.64 -12.31
C TYR A 177 17.01 6.63 -13.77
N GLU A 178 16.06 6.46 -14.70
CA GLU A 178 16.34 6.43 -16.13
C GLU A 178 16.82 7.79 -16.67
N PHE A 179 16.13 8.87 -16.32
CA PHE A 179 16.42 10.20 -16.89
C PHE A 179 17.43 11.02 -16.11
N ALA A 180 17.42 10.91 -14.77
CA ALA A 180 18.33 11.69 -13.94
C ALA A 180 19.54 10.89 -13.46
N GLY A 181 19.41 9.57 -13.33
CA GLY A 181 20.39 8.71 -12.68
C GLY A 181 20.13 8.56 -11.18
N ASP A 182 20.56 7.43 -10.62
CA ASP A 182 20.41 7.08 -9.21
C ASP A 182 21.16 8.05 -8.27
N ARG A 183 22.38 8.47 -8.63
CA ARG A 183 23.21 9.41 -7.84
C ARG A 183 23.22 10.81 -8.44
N SER A 184 22.05 11.35 -8.68
CA SER A 184 21.88 12.68 -9.29
C SER A 184 21.29 13.71 -8.31
N PRO A 185 21.55 15.02 -8.52
CA PRO A 185 20.95 16.08 -7.71
C PRO A 185 19.41 16.02 -7.69
N VAL A 186 18.80 15.59 -8.79
CA VAL A 186 17.34 15.45 -8.90
C VAL A 186 16.85 14.32 -7.99
N THR A 187 17.54 13.17 -7.98
CA THR A 187 17.21 12.04 -7.12
C THR A 187 17.38 12.37 -5.64
N TYR A 188 18.46 13.06 -5.26
CA TYR A 188 18.65 13.56 -3.89
C TYR A 188 17.55 14.53 -3.46
N THR A 189 17.15 15.44 -4.36
CA THR A 189 16.09 16.41 -4.09
C THR A 189 14.75 15.72 -3.89
N PHE A 190 14.41 14.77 -4.77
CA PHE A 190 13.20 13.96 -4.64
C PHE A 190 13.19 13.17 -3.32
N PHE A 191 14.30 12.49 -2.99
CA PHE A 191 14.45 11.76 -1.73
C PHE A 191 14.19 12.65 -0.52
N PHE A 192 14.78 13.85 -0.48
CA PHE A 192 14.64 14.77 0.65
C PHE A 192 13.20 15.26 0.83
N PHE A 193 12.57 15.73 -0.25
CA PHE A 193 11.18 16.20 -0.19
C PHE A 193 10.19 15.07 0.12
N ASN A 194 10.39 13.90 -0.49
CA ASN A 194 9.55 12.72 -0.25
C ASN A 194 9.69 12.24 1.20
N SER A 195 10.90 12.24 1.76
CA SER A 195 11.15 11.88 3.17
C SER A 195 10.53 12.87 4.15
N ILE A 196 10.68 14.17 3.93
CA ILE A 196 10.02 15.21 4.76
C ILE A 196 8.50 15.04 4.72
N TRP A 197 7.96 14.81 3.53
CA TRP A 197 6.54 14.58 3.36
C TRP A 197 6.06 13.32 4.07
N ALA A 198 6.78 12.20 3.93
CA ALA A 198 6.50 10.96 4.65
C ALA A 198 6.47 11.16 6.17
N LEU A 199 7.47 11.88 6.73
CA LEU A 199 7.53 12.21 8.16
C LEU A 199 6.35 13.09 8.60
N PHE A 200 5.98 14.08 7.80
CA PHE A 200 4.82 14.94 8.07
C PHE A 200 3.51 14.13 8.10
N LEU A 201 3.32 13.23 7.13
CA LEU A 201 2.15 12.35 7.08
C LEU A 201 2.14 11.39 8.29
N LEU A 202 3.28 10.83 8.67
CA LEU A 202 3.40 9.94 9.82
C LEU A 202 3.06 10.68 11.13
N PHE A 203 3.56 11.90 11.30
CA PHE A 203 3.20 12.75 12.45
C PHE A 203 1.70 13.06 12.49
N ARG A 204 1.08 13.28 11.33
CA ARG A 204 -0.36 13.51 11.25
C ARG A 204 -1.16 12.24 11.55
N LEU A 205 -0.71 11.09 11.06
CA LEU A 205 -1.30 9.77 11.29
C LEU A 205 -1.32 9.43 12.79
N ALA A 206 -0.26 9.75 13.52
CA ALA A 206 -0.17 9.54 14.97
C ALA A 206 -1.27 10.27 15.77
N LYS A 207 -1.91 11.29 15.20
CA LYS A 207 -2.99 12.06 15.83
C LYS A 207 -4.39 11.51 15.53
N PHE A 208 -4.52 10.48 14.70
CA PHE A 208 -5.82 9.95 14.31
C PHE A 208 -6.43 9.03 15.37
N TRP A 209 -7.62 9.42 15.83
CA TRP A 209 -8.42 8.67 16.81
C TRP A 209 -9.29 7.57 16.21
N ASN A 210 -9.63 7.69 14.92
CA ASN A 210 -10.52 6.75 14.24
C ASN A 210 -9.68 5.69 13.50
N VAL A 211 -9.92 4.42 13.80
CA VAL A 211 -9.16 3.27 13.27
C VAL A 211 -9.27 3.17 11.76
N THR A 212 -10.49 3.18 11.23
CA THR A 212 -10.72 3.01 9.80
C THR A 212 -10.04 4.11 9.01
N ARG A 213 -10.15 5.36 9.48
CA ARG A 213 -9.45 6.50 8.90
C ARG A 213 -7.93 6.39 9.05
N ALA A 214 -7.45 5.89 10.19
CA ALA A 214 -6.02 5.69 10.44
C ALA A 214 -5.43 4.62 9.51
N VAL A 215 -6.05 3.44 9.38
CA VAL A 215 -5.58 2.37 8.50
C VAL A 215 -5.55 2.83 7.05
N ARG A 216 -6.63 3.42 6.55
CA ARG A 216 -6.70 3.91 5.16
C ARG A 216 -5.71 5.02 4.86
N TYR A 217 -5.34 5.83 5.86
CA TYR A 217 -4.32 6.85 5.70
C TYR A 217 -2.90 6.30 5.88
N ALA A 218 -2.73 5.26 6.69
CA ALA A 218 -1.47 4.59 6.90
C ALA A 218 -0.96 3.92 5.61
N ILE A 219 -1.86 3.33 4.81
CA ILE A 219 -1.50 2.66 3.56
C ILE A 219 -0.68 3.57 2.61
N PRO A 220 -1.23 4.70 2.10
CA PRO A 220 -0.45 5.57 1.23
C PRO A 220 0.74 6.21 1.96
N THR A 221 0.64 6.49 3.27
CA THR A 221 1.75 7.05 4.04
C THR A 221 2.96 6.10 4.08
N ALA A 222 2.71 4.80 4.26
CA ALA A 222 3.73 3.76 4.24
C ALA A 222 4.32 3.57 2.85
N LEU A 223 3.51 3.59 1.79
CA LEU A 223 4.00 3.51 0.40
C LEU A 223 4.91 4.70 0.04
N ILE A 224 4.52 5.92 0.42
CA ILE A 224 5.34 7.13 0.24
C ILE A 224 6.68 6.99 0.99
N ALA A 225 6.64 6.52 2.24
CA ALA A 225 7.85 6.28 3.02
C ALA A 225 8.74 5.20 2.38
N PHE A 226 8.12 4.14 1.86
CA PHE A 226 8.82 3.02 1.21
C PHE A 226 9.54 3.47 -0.06
N ALA A 227 8.99 4.42 -0.83
CA ALA A 227 9.72 5.00 -1.97
C ALA A 227 11.04 5.68 -1.57
N SER A 228 11.14 6.23 -0.35
CA SER A 228 12.43 6.76 0.16
C SER A 228 13.37 5.63 0.56
N TYR A 229 12.82 4.56 1.14
CA TYR A 229 13.57 3.36 1.50
C TYR A 229 14.16 2.66 0.27
N GLU A 230 13.42 2.57 -0.83
CA GLU A 230 13.89 2.09 -2.14
C GLU A 230 15.12 2.86 -2.66
N ILE A 231 15.11 4.18 -2.54
CA ILE A 231 16.27 5.00 -2.95
C ILE A 231 17.49 4.68 -2.08
N LEU A 232 17.29 4.47 -0.77
CA LEU A 232 18.39 4.11 0.15
C LEU A 232 18.95 2.72 -0.13
N LEU A 233 18.10 1.76 -0.49
CA LEU A 233 18.53 0.44 -0.97
C LEU A 233 19.36 0.56 -2.24
N ARG A 234 18.91 1.38 -3.20
CA ARG A 234 19.62 1.58 -4.47
C ARG A 234 20.98 2.27 -4.30
N TRP A 235 21.19 3.03 -3.23
CA TRP A 235 22.47 3.63 -2.88
C TRP A 235 23.39 2.72 -2.06
N ASP A 236 22.99 1.47 -1.82
CA ASP A 236 23.71 0.49 -0.98
C ASP A 236 23.91 0.96 0.48
N ILE A 237 23.06 1.89 0.97
CA ILE A 237 23.12 2.37 2.35
C ILE A 237 22.44 1.36 3.30
N LEU A 238 21.38 0.72 2.81
CA LEU A 238 20.62 -0.29 3.53
C LEU A 238 20.74 -1.63 2.81
N SER A 239 20.83 -2.72 3.56
CA SER A 239 20.82 -4.07 3.00
C SER A 239 19.39 -4.55 2.78
N GLU A 240 19.10 -5.09 1.61
CA GLU A 240 17.77 -5.61 1.28
C GLU A 240 17.56 -7.02 1.87
N ILE A 241 17.25 -7.08 3.17
CA ILE A 241 16.94 -8.34 3.87
C ILE A 241 15.83 -9.16 3.19
N TRP A 242 14.98 -8.48 2.42
CA TRP A 242 13.82 -9.05 1.74
C TRP A 242 14.16 -9.93 0.54
N LEU A 243 15.30 -9.70 -0.12
CA LEU A 243 15.75 -10.44 -1.31
C LEU A 243 16.48 -11.74 -0.98
N TYR A 244 16.91 -11.94 0.27
CA TYR A 244 17.68 -13.09 0.71
C TYR A 244 16.87 -13.99 1.67
N PRO A 245 15.75 -14.58 1.24
CA PRO A 245 14.89 -15.36 2.12
C PRO A 245 15.59 -16.57 2.75
N LYS A 246 16.61 -17.12 2.10
CA LYS A 246 17.38 -18.27 2.60
C LYS A 246 18.34 -17.90 3.73
N GLU A 247 18.84 -16.67 3.74
CA GLU A 247 19.79 -16.21 4.77
C GLU A 247 19.06 -15.71 6.02
N TYR A 248 17.88 -15.12 5.84
CA TYR A 248 17.09 -14.50 6.92
C TYR A 248 15.76 -15.23 7.21
N VAL A 249 15.76 -16.56 7.11
CA VAL A 249 14.53 -17.38 7.26
C VAL A 249 13.85 -17.12 8.60
N PHE A 250 14.63 -17.07 9.69
CA PHE A 250 14.08 -16.93 11.04
C PHE A 250 13.45 -15.55 11.26
N GLU A 251 14.14 -14.50 10.82
CA GLU A 251 13.68 -13.12 10.88
C GLU A 251 12.39 -12.94 10.06
N LEU A 252 12.34 -13.47 8.84
CA LEU A 252 11.18 -13.37 7.96
C LEU A 252 9.97 -14.13 8.51
N ILE A 253 10.17 -15.31 9.11
CA ILE A 253 9.08 -16.05 9.78
C ILE A 253 8.55 -15.24 10.97
N LEU A 254 9.42 -14.68 11.79
CA LEU A 254 9.03 -13.92 12.98
C LEU A 254 8.27 -12.63 12.59
N ILE A 255 8.74 -11.93 11.55
CA ILE A 255 8.11 -10.74 10.99
C ILE A 255 6.73 -11.09 10.40
N SER A 256 6.65 -12.15 9.61
CA SER A 256 5.40 -12.60 9.00
C SER A 256 4.39 -13.02 10.07
N ALA A 257 4.82 -13.76 11.09
CA ALA A 257 3.98 -14.15 12.22
C ALA A 257 3.48 -12.93 13.01
N ALA A 258 4.33 -11.92 13.24
CA ALA A 258 3.95 -10.67 13.91
C ALA A 258 2.90 -9.89 13.10
N ILE A 259 3.04 -9.84 11.78
CA ILE A 259 2.06 -9.23 10.88
C ILE A 259 0.74 -10.00 10.92
N SER A 260 0.77 -11.32 10.74
CA SER A 260 -0.43 -12.17 10.81
C SER A 260 -1.16 -11.99 12.14
N PHE A 261 -0.43 -11.92 13.25
CA PHE A 261 -1.00 -11.66 14.57
C PHE A 261 -1.60 -10.25 14.68
N GLY A 262 -0.92 -9.22 14.18
CA GLY A 262 -1.42 -7.84 14.13
C GLY A 262 -2.71 -7.69 13.30
N ILE A 263 -2.78 -8.37 12.15
CA ILE A 263 -3.97 -8.43 11.30
C ILE A 263 -5.10 -9.16 12.01
N LEU A 264 -4.80 -10.28 12.67
CA LEU A 264 -5.80 -11.08 13.39
C LEU A 264 -6.43 -10.24 14.50
N ILE A 265 -5.62 -9.50 15.27
CA ILE A 265 -6.14 -8.54 16.24
C ILE A 265 -7.01 -7.48 15.55
N ALA A 266 -6.56 -6.89 14.43
CA ALA A 266 -7.30 -5.85 13.73
C ALA A 266 -8.65 -6.32 13.17
N VAL A 267 -8.72 -7.55 12.64
CA VAL A 267 -9.92 -8.16 12.05
C VAL A 267 -10.91 -8.61 13.12
N PHE A 268 -10.44 -9.19 14.22
CA PHE A 268 -11.30 -9.63 15.33
C PHE A 268 -11.67 -8.51 16.30
N THR A 269 -11.24 -7.27 16.05
CA THR A 269 -11.67 -6.12 16.85
C THR A 269 -13.11 -5.74 16.48
N PRO A 270 -14.08 -5.84 17.41
CA PRO A 270 -15.45 -5.47 17.12
C PRO A 270 -15.61 -3.96 16.91
N GLU A 271 -16.37 -3.58 15.88
CA GLU A 271 -16.89 -2.23 15.72
C GLU A 271 -17.78 -1.87 16.92
N GLY A 272 -17.63 -0.66 17.47
CA GLY A 272 -18.49 -0.16 18.57
C GLY A 272 -17.90 -0.18 19.98
N GLU A 273 -16.85 -0.96 20.27
CA GLU A 273 -16.16 -0.90 21.59
C GLU A 273 -15.55 0.51 21.83
N LYS A 274 -15.32 1.26 20.74
CA LYS A 274 -14.68 2.58 20.73
C LYS A 274 -15.61 3.77 20.92
N GLU A 275 -16.83 3.75 20.40
CA GLU A 275 -17.82 4.77 20.78
C GLU A 275 -18.13 4.67 22.28
N ARG A 276 -18.15 3.45 22.81
CA ARG A 276 -18.29 3.20 24.25
C ARG A 276 -17.13 3.78 25.07
N LEU A 277 -15.88 3.63 24.60
CA LEU A 277 -14.68 4.16 25.28
C LEU A 277 -14.50 5.68 25.11
N ALA A 278 -14.84 6.24 23.95
CA ALA A 278 -14.81 7.69 23.71
C ALA A 278 -15.90 8.42 24.52
N ARG A 279 -17.12 7.86 24.61
CA ARG A 279 -18.17 8.37 25.50
C ARG A 279 -17.80 8.24 26.98
N ALA A 280 -17.06 7.20 27.36
CA ALA A 280 -16.56 7.04 28.74
C ALA A 280 -15.44 8.03 29.09
N SER A 281 -14.56 8.38 28.14
CA SER A 281 -13.52 9.39 28.34
C SER A 281 -14.09 10.81 28.46
N ASN A 282 -15.15 11.14 27.72
CA ASN A 282 -15.85 12.43 27.79
C ASN A 282 -16.80 12.56 29.00
N LYS A 283 -17.06 11.48 29.74
CA LYS A 283 -17.85 11.50 30.98
C LYS A 283 -17.01 11.68 32.24
N ASN A 284 -15.69 11.53 32.13
CA ASN A 284 -14.74 11.57 33.25
C ASN A 284 -13.80 12.79 33.19
N GLY A 285 -14.10 13.78 32.34
CA GLY A 285 -13.47 15.10 32.31
C GLY A 285 -14.55 16.16 32.31
#